data_AF-S4NMC5-F1
#
_entry.id   AF-S4NMC5-F1
#
_cell.length_a   1.000
_cell.length_b   1.000
_cell.length_c   1.000
_cell.angle_alpha   90.00
_cell.angle_beta   90.00
_cell.angle_gamma   90.00
#
_symmetry.space_group_name_H-M   'P 1'
#
loop_
_entity.id
_entity.type
_entity.pdbx_description
1 polymer ?
#
loop_
_entity_poly.entity_id
_entity_poly.type
_entity_poly.pdbx_seq_one_letter_code
_entity_poly.pdbx_strand_id
1 'polypeptide(L)'
;MYSAETTLVVPGPRTQSAAAWPPSPAQWHRVLTLLADISLLIGTRAVWATAAGHRPAVAAVISVCYASILACGVLALAVRRERSLARVDLCVLVTGVTLTLCAWIMLHHGSDEALLTTQAAREVAAGHPVYGQPWPWLFGHGVALTPTVTGGYDLTYGYPPLAPLLAVPLLWLGHGGTPATAVSTGALVAGTVVLWRMLPAPWRSAATMVCLGFGMLPSYGRLGYPAIVALALLVPVVVRWPRIGAGGRLGAAGLARAACLGAACAAQQLPWFLAPFLLRGVCRAAR
;
A
#
# COMPACT_ATOMS: atom_id res chain seq x y z
N MET A 1 15.57 -71.08 -42.47
CA MET A 1 16.15 -69.72 -42.35
C MET A 1 15.07 -68.72 -42.72
N TYR A 2 14.82 -67.77 -41.83
CA TYR A 2 13.63 -66.93 -41.69
C TYR A 2 13.27 -66.07 -42.93
N SER A 3 12.00 -66.09 -43.31
CA SER A 3 11.35 -65.07 -44.16
C SER A 3 11.06 -63.83 -43.31
N ALA A 4 11.53 -62.65 -43.76
CA ALA A 4 11.23 -61.37 -43.12
C ALA A 4 9.99 -60.73 -43.77
N GLU A 5 8.84 -60.81 -43.09
CA GLU A 5 7.68 -59.98 -43.39
C GLU A 5 7.99 -58.51 -43.07
N THR A 6 7.89 -57.66 -44.08
CA THR A 6 8.03 -56.21 -43.92
C THR A 6 6.66 -55.63 -43.55
N THR A 7 6.41 -55.42 -42.26
CA THR A 7 5.16 -54.83 -41.77
C THR A 7 5.13 -53.34 -42.11
N LEU A 8 4.25 -52.94 -43.04
CA LEU A 8 3.91 -51.55 -43.33
C LEU A 8 3.20 -50.93 -42.11
N VAL A 9 3.88 -50.03 -41.42
CA VAL A 9 3.32 -49.21 -40.33
C VAL A 9 2.43 -48.14 -40.95
N VAL A 10 1.11 -48.31 -40.83
CA VAL A 10 0.12 -47.27 -41.17
C VAL A 10 0.22 -46.15 -40.12
N PRO A 11 0.38 -44.86 -40.50
CA PRO A 11 0.35 -43.77 -39.54
C PRO A 11 -1.06 -43.67 -38.97
N GLY A 12 -1.20 -43.97 -37.67
CA GLY A 12 -2.47 -43.79 -36.96
C GLY A 12 -2.96 -42.33 -37.01
N PRO A 13 -4.27 -42.09 -36.91
CA PRO A 13 -4.82 -40.74 -36.89
C PRO A 13 -4.20 -39.97 -35.74
N ARG A 14 -3.65 -38.77 -36.03
CA ARG A 14 -3.23 -37.82 -35.01
C ARG A 14 -4.42 -37.59 -34.08
N THR A 15 -4.32 -38.10 -32.85
CA THR A 15 -5.18 -37.68 -31.75
C THR A 15 -5.03 -36.17 -31.63
N GLN A 16 -6.06 -35.44 -32.07
CA GLN A 16 -6.18 -34.02 -31.79
C GLN A 16 -6.07 -33.86 -30.27
N SER A 17 -4.96 -33.27 -29.81
CA SER A 17 -4.87 -32.76 -28.44
C SER A 17 -6.15 -31.99 -28.18
N ALA A 18 -6.93 -32.46 -27.20
CA ALA A 18 -8.09 -31.76 -26.70
C ALA A 18 -7.72 -30.29 -26.57
N ALA A 19 -8.42 -29.43 -27.33
CA ALA A 19 -8.26 -27.99 -27.23
C ALA A 19 -8.48 -27.64 -25.76
N ALA A 20 -7.39 -27.44 -25.01
CA ALA A 20 -7.44 -27.13 -23.60
C ALA A 20 -8.19 -25.81 -23.50
N TRP A 21 -9.45 -25.88 -23.06
CA TRP A 21 -10.22 -24.68 -22.76
C TRP A 21 -9.37 -23.84 -21.80
N PRO A 22 -9.22 -22.53 -22.06
CA PRO A 22 -8.42 -21.70 -21.18
C PRO A 22 -8.99 -21.83 -19.77
N PRO A 23 -8.14 -21.97 -18.74
CA PRO A 23 -8.59 -22.18 -17.37
C PRO A 23 -9.57 -21.06 -16.99
N SER A 24 -10.75 -21.47 -16.53
CA SER A 24 -11.75 -20.56 -15.98
C SER A 24 -11.23 -19.98 -14.66
N PRO A 25 -11.48 -18.69 -14.35
CA PRO A 25 -11.05 -18.12 -13.09
C PRO A 25 -11.56 -18.91 -11.89
N ALA A 26 -10.66 -19.17 -10.95
CA ALA A 26 -11.03 -19.74 -9.66
C ALA A 26 -12.13 -18.88 -9.01
N GLN A 27 -13.16 -19.52 -8.45
CA GLN A 27 -14.33 -18.81 -7.89
C GLN A 27 -13.95 -17.81 -6.80
N TRP A 28 -12.96 -18.15 -5.97
CA TRP A 28 -12.47 -17.25 -4.91
C TRP A 28 -11.81 -15.98 -5.47
N HIS A 29 -11.16 -16.04 -6.64
CA HIS A 29 -10.58 -14.86 -7.29
C HIS A 29 -11.68 -13.84 -7.57
N ARG A 30 -12.80 -14.30 -8.15
CA ARG A 30 -13.97 -13.45 -8.41
C ARG A 30 -14.54 -12.84 -7.13
N VAL A 31 -14.67 -13.66 -6.09
CA VAL A 31 -15.16 -13.19 -4.78
C VAL A 31 -14.27 -12.08 -4.26
N LEU A 32 -12.94 -12.23 -4.30
CA LEU A 32 -12.04 -11.15 -3.86
C LEU A 32 -12.08 -9.92 -4.75
N THR A 33 -12.21 -10.07 -6.07
CA THR A 33 -12.39 -8.93 -6.98
C THR A 33 -13.67 -8.17 -6.65
N LEU A 34 -14.79 -8.86 -6.43
CA LEU A 34 -16.06 -8.25 -6.06
C LEU A 34 -16.03 -7.58 -4.69
N LEU A 35 -15.42 -8.24 -3.70
CA LEU A 35 -15.27 -7.64 -2.36
C LEU A 35 -14.38 -6.39 -2.40
N ALA A 36 -13.28 -6.45 -3.16
CA ALA A 36 -12.43 -5.29 -3.38
C ALA A 36 -13.20 -4.15 -4.05
N ASP A 37 -13.95 -4.43 -5.10
CA ASP A 37 -14.73 -3.46 -5.86
C ASP A 37 -15.84 -2.81 -5.02
N ILE A 38 -16.66 -3.61 -4.32
CA ILE A 38 -17.73 -3.10 -3.45
C ILE A 38 -17.16 -2.31 -2.27
N SER A 39 -16.01 -2.72 -1.72
CA SER A 39 -15.39 -2.00 -0.62
C SER A 39 -15.00 -0.57 -0.99
N LEU A 40 -14.71 -0.27 -2.28
CA LEU A 40 -14.42 1.10 -2.74
C LEU A 40 -15.61 2.08 -2.58
N LEU A 41 -16.82 1.59 -2.32
CA LEU A 41 -17.97 2.44 -2.02
C LEU A 41 -17.90 3.04 -0.60
N ILE A 42 -17.11 2.47 0.29
CA ILE A 42 -16.98 2.91 1.69
C ILE A 42 -16.35 4.31 1.73
N GLY A 43 -17.05 5.25 2.36
CA GLY A 43 -16.57 6.63 2.55
C GLY A 43 -16.63 7.54 1.31
N THR A 44 -16.79 6.99 0.10
CA THR A 44 -16.77 7.75 -1.17
C THR A 44 -17.89 8.79 -1.26
N ARG A 45 -19.08 8.49 -0.72
CA ARG A 45 -20.23 9.42 -0.74
C ARG A 45 -19.93 10.72 -0.01
N ALA A 46 -19.29 10.65 1.14
CA ALA A 46 -18.99 11.83 1.95
C ALA A 46 -18.00 12.75 1.22
N VAL A 47 -16.96 12.17 0.61
CA VAL A 47 -15.97 12.93 -0.18
C VAL A 47 -16.63 13.57 -1.40
N TRP A 48 -17.50 12.83 -2.11
CA TRP A 48 -18.22 13.35 -3.26
C TRP A 48 -19.11 14.54 -2.90
N ALA A 49 -19.88 14.45 -1.81
CA ALA A 49 -20.78 15.52 -1.37
C ALA A 49 -20.02 16.82 -1.06
N THR A 50 -18.88 16.72 -0.37
CA THR A 50 -18.01 17.86 -0.11
C THR A 50 -17.40 18.43 -1.39
N ALA A 51 -16.97 17.56 -2.31
CA ALA A 51 -16.38 17.95 -3.58
C ALA A 51 -17.39 18.64 -4.52
N ALA A 52 -18.65 18.20 -4.55
CA ALA A 52 -19.67 18.76 -5.44
C ALA A 52 -19.90 20.27 -5.19
N GLY A 53 -19.81 20.72 -3.93
CA GLY A 53 -19.98 22.13 -3.59
C GLY A 53 -18.76 23.02 -3.85
N HIS A 54 -17.54 22.48 -3.75
CA HIS A 54 -16.31 23.29 -3.70
C HIS A 54 -15.32 23.01 -4.82
N ARG A 55 -15.33 21.80 -5.40
CA ARG A 55 -14.41 21.32 -6.44
C ARG A 55 -15.11 20.38 -7.41
N PRO A 56 -15.95 20.90 -8.34
CA PRO A 56 -16.77 20.08 -9.22
C PRO A 56 -15.97 19.13 -10.11
N ALA A 57 -14.74 19.50 -10.50
CA ALA A 57 -13.84 18.61 -11.23
C ALA A 57 -13.50 17.33 -10.44
N VAL A 58 -13.27 17.44 -9.13
CA VAL A 58 -13.02 16.27 -8.26
C VAL A 58 -14.28 15.43 -8.12
N ALA A 59 -15.45 16.07 -7.98
CA ALA A 59 -16.73 15.38 -7.94
C ALA A 59 -17.00 14.59 -9.23
N ALA A 60 -16.71 15.18 -10.39
CA ALA A 60 -16.84 14.52 -11.69
C ALA A 60 -15.93 13.28 -11.80
N VAL A 61 -14.68 13.37 -11.35
CA VAL A 61 -13.76 12.22 -11.30
C VAL A 61 -14.31 11.12 -10.39
N ILE A 62 -14.82 11.46 -9.20
CA ILE A 62 -15.44 10.49 -8.28
C ILE A 62 -16.69 9.86 -8.92
N SER A 63 -17.51 10.61 -9.67
CA SER A 63 -18.65 10.08 -10.42
C SER A 63 -18.21 9.07 -11.49
N VAL A 64 -17.11 9.33 -12.20
CA VAL A 64 -16.52 8.35 -13.13
C VAL A 64 -16.04 7.10 -12.38
N CYS A 65 -15.44 7.25 -11.19
CA CYS A 65 -15.07 6.12 -10.35
C CYS A 65 -16.28 5.28 -9.93
N TYR A 66 -17.44 5.89 -9.60
CA TYR A 66 -18.68 5.14 -9.33
C TYR A 66 -19.12 4.31 -10.53
N ALA A 67 -19.11 4.90 -11.74
CA ALA A 67 -19.42 4.16 -12.96
C ALA A 67 -18.43 3.00 -13.19
N SER A 68 -17.15 3.23 -12.91
CA SER A 68 -16.11 2.20 -12.99
C SER A 68 -16.35 1.05 -12.02
N ILE A 69 -16.78 1.32 -10.78
CA ILE A 69 -17.10 0.30 -9.79
C ILE A 69 -18.25 -0.58 -10.31
N LEU A 70 -19.36 0.03 -10.73
CA LEU A 70 -20.51 -0.71 -11.26
C LEU A 70 -20.13 -1.58 -12.47
N ALA A 71 -19.35 -1.03 -13.41
CA ALA A 71 -18.86 -1.77 -14.57
C ALA A 71 -17.93 -2.92 -14.16
N CYS A 72 -17.00 -2.70 -13.22
CA CYS A 72 -16.08 -3.72 -12.72
C CYS A 72 -16.81 -4.85 -12.01
N GLY A 73 -17.82 -4.54 -11.18
CA GLY A 73 -18.65 -5.53 -10.51
C GLY A 73 -19.38 -6.45 -11.50
N VAL A 74 -19.98 -5.89 -12.54
CA VAL A 74 -20.61 -6.68 -13.62
C VAL A 74 -19.56 -7.52 -14.36
N LEU A 75 -18.40 -6.95 -14.71
CA LEU A 75 -17.34 -7.67 -15.42
C LEU A 75 -16.72 -8.79 -14.57
N ALA A 76 -16.57 -8.61 -13.26
CA ALA A 76 -16.04 -9.63 -12.36
C ALA A 76 -16.92 -10.90 -12.35
N LEU A 77 -18.24 -10.74 -12.55
CA LEU A 77 -19.19 -11.84 -12.71
C LEU A 77 -19.22 -12.42 -14.13
N ALA A 78 -19.14 -11.57 -15.16
CA ALA A 78 -19.36 -11.98 -16.55
C ALA A 78 -18.13 -12.59 -17.24
N VAL A 79 -16.92 -12.14 -16.88
CA VAL A 79 -15.69 -12.52 -17.58
C VAL A 79 -15.40 -14.01 -17.43
N ARG A 80 -15.02 -14.70 -18.51
CA ARG A 80 -14.75 -16.15 -18.49
C ARG A 80 -13.27 -16.55 -18.43
N ARG A 81 -12.34 -15.60 -18.60
CA ARG A 81 -10.88 -15.86 -18.67
C ARG A 81 -10.14 -15.22 -17.50
N GLU A 82 -9.18 -15.92 -16.92
CA GLU A 82 -8.34 -15.40 -15.83
C GLU A 82 -7.62 -14.11 -16.17
N ARG A 83 -7.04 -14.02 -17.38
CA ARG A 83 -6.33 -12.81 -17.82
C ARG A 83 -7.23 -11.59 -17.87
N SER A 84 -8.49 -11.77 -18.23
CA SER A 84 -9.46 -10.69 -18.28
C SER A 84 -9.89 -10.29 -16.87
N LEU A 85 -10.05 -11.24 -15.94
CA LEU A 85 -10.35 -10.93 -14.55
C LEU A 85 -9.19 -10.18 -13.88
N ALA A 86 -7.94 -10.57 -14.18
CA ALA A 86 -6.76 -9.83 -13.73
C ALA A 86 -6.68 -8.38 -14.27
N ARG A 87 -7.27 -8.10 -15.44
CA ARG A 87 -7.42 -6.72 -15.94
C ARG A 87 -8.50 -5.95 -15.19
N VAL A 88 -9.59 -6.63 -14.79
CA VAL A 88 -10.59 -6.04 -13.90
C VAL A 88 -9.95 -5.69 -12.56
N ASP A 89 -9.13 -6.57 -11.97
CA ASP A 89 -8.40 -6.25 -10.72
C ASP A 89 -7.52 -5.00 -10.85
N LEU A 90 -6.88 -4.82 -12.01
CA LEU A 90 -6.08 -3.62 -12.26
C LEU A 90 -6.96 -2.38 -12.35
N CYS A 91 -8.13 -2.46 -12.98
CA CYS A 91 -9.10 -1.37 -13.03
C CYS A 91 -9.60 -1.01 -11.62
N VAL A 92 -9.94 -2.01 -10.80
CA VAL A 92 -10.33 -1.83 -9.39
C VAL A 92 -9.20 -1.16 -8.59
N LEU A 93 -7.95 -1.56 -8.78
CA LEU A 93 -6.78 -0.91 -8.16
C LEU A 93 -6.68 0.56 -8.57
N VAL A 94 -6.73 0.85 -9.87
CA VAL A 94 -6.63 2.23 -10.38
C VAL A 94 -7.76 3.09 -9.82
N THR A 95 -8.99 2.59 -9.81
CA THR A 95 -10.14 3.28 -9.25
C THR A 95 -9.97 3.55 -7.75
N GLY A 96 -9.49 2.58 -6.98
CA GLY A 96 -9.19 2.77 -5.55
C GLY A 96 -8.09 3.81 -5.29
N VAL A 97 -7.05 3.84 -6.12
CA VAL A 97 -5.98 4.86 -6.05
C VAL A 97 -6.55 6.23 -6.36
N THR A 98 -7.32 6.37 -7.44
CA THR A 98 -7.94 7.64 -7.83
C THR A 98 -8.85 8.17 -6.72
N LEU A 99 -9.72 7.33 -6.16
CA LEU A 99 -10.59 7.71 -5.04
C LEU A 99 -9.79 8.16 -3.81
N THR A 100 -8.70 7.47 -3.50
CA THR A 100 -7.81 7.82 -2.38
C THR A 100 -7.16 9.20 -2.60
N LEU A 101 -6.69 9.48 -3.82
CA LEU A 101 -6.11 10.77 -4.18
C LEU A 101 -7.15 11.89 -4.19
N CYS A 102 -8.36 11.64 -4.71
CA CYS A 102 -9.47 12.59 -4.65
C CYS A 102 -9.83 12.93 -3.19
N ALA A 103 -9.90 11.93 -2.32
CA ALA A 103 -10.15 12.13 -0.90
C ALA A 103 -9.02 12.93 -0.23
N TRP A 104 -7.76 12.67 -0.58
CA TRP A 104 -6.62 13.46 -0.08
C TRP A 104 -6.72 14.91 -0.55
N ILE A 105 -6.95 15.18 -1.84
CA ILE A 105 -7.13 16.54 -2.36
C ILE A 105 -8.20 17.31 -1.57
N MET A 106 -9.29 16.66 -1.20
CA MET A 106 -10.38 17.29 -0.44
C MET A 106 -10.10 17.41 1.07
N LEU A 107 -9.33 16.50 1.66
CA LEU A 107 -9.24 16.29 3.11
C LEU A 107 -7.78 16.03 3.59
N HIS A 108 -6.81 16.83 3.13
CA HIS A 108 -5.37 16.66 3.43
C HIS A 108 -4.86 17.48 4.62
N HIS A 109 -5.74 18.10 5.41
CA HIS A 109 -5.32 18.96 6.53
C HIS A 109 -4.45 18.23 7.56
N GLY A 110 -4.62 16.91 7.69
CA GLY A 110 -3.84 16.06 8.58
C GLY A 110 -4.31 16.11 10.03
N SER A 111 -3.68 15.30 10.88
CA SER A 111 -3.80 15.37 12.34
C SER A 111 -2.75 16.32 12.94
N ASP A 112 -2.78 16.44 14.26
CA ASP A 112 -1.69 17.01 15.05
C ASP A 112 -0.33 16.35 14.78
N GLU A 113 -0.28 15.02 14.58
CA GLU A 113 0.95 14.32 14.20
C GLU A 113 1.50 14.78 12.85
N ALA A 114 0.62 15.06 11.87
CA ALA A 114 1.03 15.57 10.57
C ALA A 114 1.58 16.99 10.67
N LEU A 115 0.98 17.82 11.52
CA LEU A 115 1.45 19.17 11.82
C LEU A 115 2.84 19.12 12.46
N LEU A 116 2.98 18.32 13.52
CA LEU A 116 4.23 18.12 14.24
C LEU A 116 5.34 17.59 13.32
N THR A 117 5.04 16.60 12.47
CA THR A 117 5.99 16.03 11.50
C THR A 117 6.39 17.05 10.43
N THR A 118 5.46 17.87 9.94
CA THR A 118 5.77 18.91 8.96
C THR A 118 6.63 20.02 9.58
N GLN A 119 6.37 20.41 10.83
CA GLN A 119 7.19 21.37 11.55
C GLN A 119 8.61 20.83 11.78
N ALA A 120 8.74 19.58 12.23
CA ALA A 120 10.04 18.91 12.33
C ALA A 120 10.79 18.92 10.98
N ALA A 121 10.10 18.64 9.86
CA ALA A 121 10.71 18.71 8.53
C ALA A 121 11.23 20.12 8.17
N ARG A 122 10.52 21.19 8.55
CA ARG A 122 10.97 22.57 8.31
C ARG A 122 12.23 22.90 9.10
N GLU A 123 12.29 22.51 10.37
CA GLU A 123 13.48 22.73 11.19
C GLU A 123 14.69 21.91 10.69
N VAL A 124 14.46 20.66 10.25
CA VAL A 124 15.52 19.88 9.58
C VAL A 124 16.02 20.61 8.34
N ALA A 125 15.13 21.14 7.52
CA ALA A 125 15.50 21.89 6.32
C ALA A 125 16.23 23.20 6.64
N ALA A 126 15.94 23.82 7.79
CA ALA A 126 16.63 25.00 8.30
C ALA A 126 17.98 24.67 8.98
N GLY A 127 18.32 23.39 9.14
CA GLY A 127 19.54 22.95 9.83
C GLY A 127 19.45 23.01 11.36
N HIS A 128 18.26 23.16 11.92
CA HIS A 128 18.05 23.20 13.36
C HIS A 128 17.93 21.78 13.95
N PRO A 129 18.44 21.55 15.18
CA PRO A 129 18.33 20.25 15.84
C PRO A 129 16.88 19.90 16.15
N VAL A 130 16.47 18.65 15.90
CA VAL A 130 15.13 18.13 16.25
C VAL A 130 15.12 17.22 17.45
N TYR A 131 16.15 16.38 17.56
CA TYR A 131 16.23 15.34 18.57
C TYR A 131 17.03 15.79 19.79
N GLY A 132 16.66 15.24 20.96
CA GLY A 132 17.38 15.47 22.20
C GLY A 132 17.10 16.81 22.88
N GLN A 133 16.06 17.53 22.45
CA GLN A 133 15.68 18.82 23.04
C GLN A 133 14.16 19.03 23.03
N PRO A 134 13.60 19.78 24.01
CA PRO A 134 12.20 20.15 24.05
C PRO A 134 11.89 21.30 23.07
N TRP A 135 10.68 21.28 22.51
CA TRP A 135 10.17 22.24 21.54
C TRP A 135 8.86 22.86 22.03
N PRO A 136 8.87 23.57 23.17
CA PRO A 136 7.65 24.06 23.82
C PRO A 136 6.76 24.93 22.92
N TRP A 137 7.34 25.64 21.96
CA TRP A 137 6.61 26.54 21.06
C TRP A 137 5.75 25.83 20.00
N LEU A 138 5.96 24.52 19.74
CA LEU A 138 5.12 23.78 18.79
C LEU A 138 3.81 23.27 19.40
N PHE A 139 3.79 23.06 20.71
CA PHE A 139 2.67 22.47 21.41
C PHE A 139 1.67 23.55 21.86
N GLY A 140 0.37 23.29 21.71
CA GLY A 140 -0.69 24.26 22.02
C GLY A 140 -1.24 25.06 20.83
N HIS A 141 -0.58 25.00 19.66
CA HIS A 141 -1.06 25.60 18.40
C HIS A 141 -1.46 24.52 17.38
N GLY A 142 -2.39 23.64 17.75
CA GLY A 142 -2.87 22.54 16.90
C GLY A 142 -2.09 21.23 17.04
N VAL A 143 -1.07 21.19 17.89
CA VAL A 143 -0.40 19.95 18.33
C VAL A 143 -0.80 19.65 19.78
N ALA A 144 -1.29 18.44 20.05
CA ALA A 144 -1.76 18.04 21.37
C ALA A 144 -0.60 17.83 22.35
N LEU A 145 -0.85 18.14 23.62
CA LEU A 145 0.09 17.90 24.72
C LEU A 145 -0.08 16.49 25.28
N THR A 146 1.01 15.74 25.39
CA THR A 146 1.00 14.42 26.05
C THR A 146 1.44 14.57 27.51
N PRO A 147 0.56 14.29 28.49
CA PRO A 147 0.93 14.35 29.91
C PRO A 147 1.87 13.20 30.27
N THR A 148 2.83 13.49 31.12
CA THR A 148 3.79 12.53 31.68
C THR A 148 3.29 12.02 33.03
N VAL A 149 3.73 10.82 33.42
CA VAL A 149 3.41 10.22 34.74
C VAL A 149 3.96 11.03 35.92
N THR A 150 4.92 11.92 35.68
CA THR A 150 5.50 12.84 36.67
C THR A 150 4.78 14.19 36.74
N GLY A 151 3.63 14.35 36.07
CA GLY A 151 2.81 15.55 36.13
C GLY A 151 3.22 16.69 35.19
N GLY A 152 4.22 16.50 34.33
CA GLY A 152 4.61 17.43 33.27
C GLY A 152 4.03 17.05 31.90
N TYR A 153 4.55 17.65 30.83
CA TYR A 153 4.20 17.32 29.44
C TYR A 153 5.43 16.89 28.63
N ASP A 154 5.26 15.95 27.70
CA ASP A 154 6.26 15.68 26.68
C ASP A 154 6.16 16.76 25.60
N LEU A 155 7.26 17.46 25.40
CA LEU A 155 7.41 18.56 24.44
C LEU A 155 8.43 18.22 23.37
N THR A 156 8.79 16.94 23.22
CA THR A 156 9.80 16.49 22.27
C THR A 156 9.17 15.89 21.02
N TYR A 157 9.94 15.84 19.93
CA TYR A 157 9.57 15.04 18.76
C TYR A 157 9.93 13.57 19.02
N GLY A 158 8.95 12.78 19.46
CA GLY A 158 9.14 11.36 19.83
C GLY A 158 9.21 10.36 18.67
N TYR A 159 9.01 10.80 17.42
CA TYR A 159 8.97 9.91 16.26
C TYR A 159 10.35 9.71 15.60
N PRO A 160 10.62 8.52 15.03
CA PRO A 160 11.81 8.28 14.21
C PRO A 160 11.94 9.23 12.99
N PRO A 161 13.16 9.45 12.47
CA PRO A 161 13.47 10.58 11.58
C PRO A 161 13.04 10.44 10.12
N LEU A 162 12.64 9.28 9.64
CA LEU A 162 12.40 9.10 8.22
C LEU A 162 11.21 9.91 7.72
N ALA A 163 10.11 9.98 8.48
CA ALA A 163 8.92 10.73 8.06
C ALA A 163 9.19 12.23 7.84
N PRO A 164 9.82 12.98 8.78
CA PRO A 164 10.15 14.38 8.53
C PRO A 164 11.18 14.53 7.39
N LEU A 165 12.18 13.64 7.28
CA LEU A 165 13.14 13.67 6.17
C LEU A 165 12.48 13.50 4.80
N LEU A 166 11.48 12.63 4.68
CA LEU A 166 10.70 12.45 3.46
C LEU A 166 9.75 13.63 3.18
N ALA A 167 9.35 14.36 4.21
CA ALA A 167 8.48 15.53 4.08
C ALA A 167 9.25 16.79 3.64
N VAL A 168 10.56 16.90 3.91
CA VAL A 168 11.42 18.02 3.46
C VAL A 168 11.24 18.36 1.97
N PRO A 169 11.39 17.42 1.01
CA PRO A 169 11.23 17.72 -0.42
C PRO A 169 9.79 18.07 -0.81
N LEU A 170 8.82 17.91 0.09
CA LEU A 170 7.39 18.17 -0.13
C LEU A 170 6.90 19.42 0.61
N LEU A 171 7.78 20.17 1.27
CA LEU A 171 7.40 21.39 2.00
C LEU A 171 6.76 22.46 1.09
N TRP A 172 7.03 22.42 -0.22
CA TRP A 172 6.42 23.31 -1.21
C TRP A 172 4.92 23.02 -1.45
N LEU A 173 4.40 21.86 -1.06
CA LEU A 173 2.99 21.49 -1.24
C LEU A 173 2.02 22.33 -0.40
N GLY A 174 2.51 23.10 0.56
CA GLY A 174 1.72 24.10 1.26
C GLY A 174 1.99 24.16 2.76
N HIS A 175 0.96 24.56 3.50
CA HIS A 175 1.04 24.80 4.94
C HIS A 175 0.37 23.67 5.74
N GLY A 176 0.44 23.78 7.07
CA GLY A 176 -0.11 22.79 7.99
C GLY A 176 0.54 21.40 7.82
N GLY A 177 -0.27 20.34 7.95
CA GLY A 177 0.20 18.95 7.87
C GLY A 177 0.37 18.41 6.44
N THR A 178 0.11 19.22 5.41
CA THR A 178 0.03 18.77 4.00
C THR A 178 1.24 17.98 3.51
N PRO A 179 2.50 18.40 3.78
CA PRO A 179 3.68 17.63 3.38
C PRO A 179 3.69 16.23 4.00
N ALA A 180 3.42 16.10 5.30
CA ALA A 180 3.38 14.81 5.99
C ALA A 180 2.23 13.91 5.50
N THR A 181 1.04 14.48 5.23
CA THR A 181 -0.07 13.69 4.67
C THR A 181 0.23 13.23 3.24
N ALA A 182 0.93 14.04 2.43
CA ALA A 182 1.40 13.65 1.11
C ALA A 182 2.38 12.46 1.18
N VAL A 183 3.35 12.49 2.10
CA VAL A 183 4.27 11.37 2.33
C VAL A 183 3.49 10.10 2.69
N SER A 184 2.61 10.17 3.69
CA SER A 184 1.90 9.00 4.20
C SER A 184 0.90 8.44 3.19
N THR A 185 0.11 9.28 2.52
CA THR A 185 -0.80 8.84 1.43
C THR A 185 -0.01 8.29 0.24
N GLY A 186 1.08 8.93 -0.16
CA GLY A 186 1.95 8.44 -1.23
C GLY A 186 2.56 7.08 -0.91
N ALA A 187 3.03 6.90 0.33
CA ALA A 187 3.54 5.62 0.81
C ALA A 187 2.47 4.53 0.81
N LEU A 188 1.23 4.84 1.22
CA LEU A 188 0.12 3.88 1.14
C LEU A 188 -0.13 3.42 -0.29
N VAL A 189 -0.22 4.36 -1.24
CA VAL A 189 -0.46 4.05 -2.66
C VAL A 189 0.69 3.20 -3.21
N ALA A 190 1.93 3.61 -2.99
CA ALA A 190 3.10 2.85 -3.44
C ALA A 190 3.16 1.45 -2.81
N GLY A 191 2.96 1.35 -1.49
CA GLY A 191 2.92 0.08 -0.76
C GLY A 191 1.81 -0.85 -1.24
N THR A 192 0.63 -0.31 -1.56
CA THR A 192 -0.48 -1.07 -2.14
C THR A 192 -0.11 -1.64 -3.51
N VAL A 193 0.48 -0.82 -4.39
CA VAL A 193 0.91 -1.25 -5.73
C VAL A 193 2.00 -2.32 -5.64
N VAL A 194 2.94 -2.17 -4.71
CA VAL A 194 3.99 -3.16 -4.45
C VAL A 194 3.38 -4.48 -3.96
N LEU A 195 2.48 -4.43 -2.96
CA LEU A 195 1.77 -5.62 -2.45
C LEU A 195 1.00 -6.32 -3.58
N TRP A 196 0.21 -5.55 -4.34
CA TRP A 196 -0.56 -6.05 -5.48
C TRP A 196 0.33 -6.75 -6.51
N ARG A 197 1.52 -6.21 -6.81
CA ARG A 197 2.46 -6.85 -7.74
C ARG A 197 3.12 -8.10 -7.18
N MET A 198 3.36 -8.14 -5.87
CA MET A 198 4.02 -9.27 -5.22
C MET A 198 3.08 -10.46 -4.99
N LEU A 199 1.77 -10.24 -4.92
CA LEU A 199 0.77 -11.27 -4.75
C LEU A 199 0.53 -12.06 -6.06
N PRO A 200 0.25 -13.38 -5.97
CA PRO A 200 -0.25 -14.16 -7.10
C PRO A 200 -1.51 -13.52 -7.68
N ALA A 201 -1.69 -13.61 -9.01
CA ALA A 201 -2.79 -12.97 -9.74
C ALA A 201 -4.16 -13.06 -9.04
N PRO A 202 -4.62 -14.23 -8.55
CA PRO A 202 -5.95 -14.30 -7.97
C PRO A 202 -6.08 -13.63 -6.58
N TRP A 203 -4.97 -13.34 -5.88
CA TRP A 203 -4.96 -12.66 -4.57
C TRP A 203 -4.80 -11.14 -4.69
N ARG A 204 -4.55 -10.61 -5.89
CA ARG A 204 -4.14 -9.21 -6.05
C ARG A 204 -5.19 -8.21 -5.59
N SER A 205 -6.46 -8.50 -5.86
CA SER A 205 -7.60 -7.68 -5.42
C SER A 205 -7.68 -7.55 -3.89
N ALA A 206 -7.17 -8.53 -3.13
CA ALA A 206 -7.09 -8.43 -1.66
C ALA A 206 -6.23 -7.23 -1.21
N ALA A 207 -5.15 -6.91 -1.92
CA ALA A 207 -4.33 -5.75 -1.62
C ALA A 207 -5.13 -4.46 -1.78
N THR A 208 -5.93 -4.34 -2.85
CA THR A 208 -6.79 -3.17 -3.07
C THR A 208 -7.86 -3.05 -2.00
N MET A 209 -8.52 -4.15 -1.68
CA MET A 209 -9.57 -4.22 -0.65
C MET A 209 -9.05 -3.75 0.72
N VAL A 210 -7.94 -4.32 1.18
CA VAL A 210 -7.39 -4.04 2.53
C VAL A 210 -6.77 -2.65 2.59
N CYS A 211 -6.00 -2.26 1.58
CA CYS A 211 -5.24 -1.02 1.62
C CYS A 211 -6.05 0.22 1.23
N LEU A 212 -7.04 0.08 0.34
CA LEU A 212 -7.77 1.22 -0.22
C LEU A 212 -9.28 1.12 0.00
N GLY A 213 -9.84 -0.10 -0.03
CA GLY A 213 -11.27 -0.36 0.04
C GLY A 213 -11.90 -0.12 1.40
N PHE A 214 -11.40 -0.75 2.47
CA PHE A 214 -12.01 -0.63 3.80
C PHE A 214 -11.94 0.78 4.43
N GLY A 215 -11.29 1.74 3.78
CA GLY A 215 -11.30 3.16 4.18
C GLY A 215 -10.43 3.51 5.39
N MET A 216 -10.09 2.55 6.26
CA MET A 216 -9.23 2.76 7.42
C MET A 216 -7.85 3.28 7.01
N LEU A 217 -7.06 2.50 6.25
CA LEU A 217 -5.69 2.88 5.89
C LEU A 217 -5.62 4.19 5.07
N PRO A 218 -6.52 4.46 4.10
CA PRO A 218 -6.58 5.76 3.44
C PRO A 218 -6.87 6.91 4.40
N SER A 219 -7.70 6.71 5.42
CA SER A 219 -7.95 7.70 6.47
C SER A 219 -6.67 8.02 7.24
N TYR A 220 -5.96 7.00 7.73
CA TYR A 220 -4.67 7.18 8.42
C TYR A 220 -3.61 7.85 7.53
N GLY A 221 -3.58 7.52 6.24
CA GLY A 221 -2.70 8.19 5.27
C GLY A 221 -2.99 9.69 5.18
N ARG A 222 -4.26 10.07 5.04
CA ARG A 222 -4.70 11.49 5.00
C ARG A 222 -4.50 12.22 6.32
N LEU A 223 -4.53 11.51 7.43
CA LEU A 223 -4.21 12.07 8.74
C LEU A 223 -2.69 12.22 8.93
N GLY A 224 -1.86 11.64 8.06
CA GLY A 224 -0.41 11.85 8.05
C GLY A 224 0.37 10.96 9.02
N TYR A 225 -0.22 9.87 9.49
CA TYR A 225 0.42 8.94 10.43
C TYR A 225 1.69 8.29 9.84
N PRO A 226 2.87 8.46 10.47
CA PRO A 226 4.12 7.81 10.05
C PRO A 226 4.04 6.28 10.00
N ALA A 227 3.11 5.68 10.75
CA ALA A 227 2.85 4.24 10.74
C ALA A 227 2.49 3.71 9.34
N ILE A 228 1.88 4.54 8.49
CA ILE A 228 1.55 4.17 7.10
C ILE A 228 2.82 4.05 6.24
N VAL A 229 3.81 4.90 6.46
CA VAL A 229 5.12 4.81 5.81
C VAL A 229 5.82 3.52 6.22
N ALA A 230 5.85 3.23 7.54
CA ALA A 230 6.41 2.00 8.06
C ALA A 230 5.71 0.74 7.49
N LEU A 231 4.38 0.73 7.46
CA LEU A 231 3.58 -0.35 6.87
C LEU A 231 3.97 -0.59 5.41
N ALA A 232 4.03 0.46 4.59
CA ALA A 232 4.38 0.35 3.18
C ALA A 232 5.79 -0.23 2.97
N LEU A 233 6.75 0.16 3.81
CA LEU A 233 8.12 -0.36 3.79
C LEU A 233 8.22 -1.81 4.30
N LEU A 234 7.33 -2.24 5.20
CA LEU A 234 7.28 -3.63 5.67
C LEU A 234 6.67 -4.61 4.66
N VAL A 235 5.85 -4.16 3.72
CA VAL A 235 5.24 -5.01 2.68
C VAL A 235 6.26 -5.92 1.99
N PRO A 236 7.33 -5.41 1.34
CA PRO A 236 8.29 -6.26 0.64
C PRO A 236 9.10 -7.17 1.58
N VAL A 237 9.22 -6.78 2.84
CA VAL A 237 9.92 -7.52 3.90
C VAL A 237 9.12 -8.74 4.31
N VAL A 238 7.85 -8.57 4.67
CA VAL A 238 6.98 -9.64 5.18
C VAL A 238 6.61 -10.63 4.06
N VAL A 239 6.21 -10.14 2.88
CA VAL A 239 5.70 -11.00 1.79
C VAL A 239 6.75 -11.99 1.29
N ARG A 240 8.04 -11.61 1.33
CA ARG A 240 9.15 -12.49 0.91
C ARG A 240 10.13 -12.77 2.03
N TRP A 241 9.66 -12.69 3.27
CA TRP A 241 10.44 -12.91 4.48
C TRP A 241 11.31 -14.19 4.43
N PRO A 242 10.76 -15.37 4.04
CA PRO A 242 11.53 -16.61 4.04
C PRO A 242 12.70 -16.64 3.04
N ARG A 243 12.71 -15.72 2.07
CA ARG A 243 13.74 -15.66 1.02
C ARG A 243 14.87 -14.70 1.33
N ILE A 244 14.79 -13.94 2.41
CA ILE A 244 15.85 -13.03 2.82
C ILE A 244 16.98 -13.88 3.41
N GLY A 245 18.16 -13.83 2.80
CA GLY A 245 19.33 -14.61 3.28
C GLY A 245 19.25 -16.12 3.04
N ALA A 246 18.26 -16.60 2.28
CA ALA A 246 18.10 -18.03 1.99
C ALA A 246 19.36 -18.61 1.31
N GLY A 247 19.85 -19.75 1.79
CA GLY A 247 21.09 -20.36 1.30
C GLY A 247 22.36 -19.58 1.67
N GLY A 248 22.31 -18.78 2.75
CA GLY A 248 23.44 -18.03 3.28
C GLY A 248 23.86 -16.81 2.44
N ARG A 249 23.05 -16.39 1.44
CA ARG A 249 23.40 -15.30 0.51
C ARG A 249 22.38 -14.17 0.56
N LEU A 250 22.87 -12.93 0.71
CA LEU A 250 22.10 -11.70 0.55
C LEU A 250 22.32 -11.13 -0.85
N GLY A 251 21.53 -11.57 -1.82
CA GLY A 251 21.48 -10.93 -3.15
C GLY A 251 20.87 -9.52 -3.07
N ALA A 252 20.92 -8.77 -4.18
CA ALA A 252 20.41 -7.39 -4.25
C ALA A 252 18.97 -7.23 -3.74
N ALA A 253 18.09 -8.18 -4.04
CA ALA A 253 16.70 -8.18 -3.55
C ALA A 253 16.58 -8.42 -2.04
N GLY A 254 17.53 -9.15 -1.44
CA GLY A 254 17.63 -9.31 0.01
C GLY A 254 18.13 -8.04 0.68
N LEU A 255 19.14 -7.38 0.10
CA LEU A 255 19.64 -6.09 0.55
C LEU A 255 18.54 -5.01 0.52
N ALA A 256 17.78 -4.92 -0.58
CA ALA A 256 16.66 -4.00 -0.69
C ALA A 256 15.62 -4.21 0.43
N ARG A 257 15.29 -5.47 0.76
CA ARG A 257 14.36 -5.77 1.87
C ARG A 257 14.95 -5.43 3.23
N ALA A 258 16.24 -5.69 3.45
CA ALA A 258 16.91 -5.28 4.69
C ALA A 258 16.90 -3.75 4.85
N ALA A 259 17.15 -3.00 3.76
CA ALA A 259 17.03 -1.55 3.74
C ALA A 259 15.59 -1.09 4.03
N CYS A 260 14.58 -1.73 3.45
CA CYS A 260 13.18 -1.46 3.76
C CYS A 260 12.83 -1.72 5.23
N LEU A 261 13.37 -2.78 5.84
CA LEU A 261 13.17 -3.05 7.28
C LEU A 261 13.80 -1.96 8.14
N GLY A 262 15.04 -1.57 7.85
CA GLY A 262 15.70 -0.46 8.54
C GLY A 262 14.94 0.86 8.37
N ALA A 263 14.49 1.15 7.15
CA ALA A 263 13.68 2.33 6.86
C ALA A 263 12.33 2.30 7.58
N ALA A 264 11.68 1.14 7.70
CA ALA A 264 10.45 1.00 8.49
C ALA A 264 10.69 1.34 9.97
N CYS A 265 11.76 0.80 10.56
CA CYS A 265 12.19 1.16 11.93
C CYS A 265 12.54 2.64 12.08
N ALA A 266 13.04 3.27 11.01
CA ALA A 266 13.34 4.70 10.98
C ALA A 266 12.10 5.57 10.70
N ALA A 267 10.96 5.00 10.30
CA ALA A 267 9.70 5.72 10.10
C ALA A 267 8.83 5.72 11.34
N GLN A 268 8.79 4.61 12.08
CA GLN A 268 7.89 4.46 13.23
C GLN A 268 8.43 3.39 14.21
N GLN A 269 7.96 3.41 15.46
CA GLN A 269 8.44 2.56 16.55
C GLN A 269 7.85 1.13 16.58
N LEU A 270 6.64 0.89 16.07
CA LEU A 270 5.98 -0.43 16.03
C LEU A 270 6.84 -1.50 15.32
N PRO A 271 7.52 -1.20 14.19
CA PRO A 271 8.48 -2.12 13.59
C PRO A 271 9.58 -2.61 14.55
N TRP A 272 9.92 -1.86 15.60
CA TRP A 272 10.91 -2.30 16.60
C TRP A 272 10.43 -3.54 17.35
N PHE A 273 9.12 -3.72 17.55
CA PHE A 273 8.56 -4.95 18.11
C PHE A 273 8.61 -6.11 17.13
N LEU A 274 8.42 -5.85 15.83
CA LEU A 274 8.37 -6.89 14.80
C LEU A 274 9.76 -7.36 14.37
N ALA A 275 10.73 -6.44 14.35
CA ALA A 275 12.08 -6.68 13.82
C ALA A 275 12.81 -7.86 14.48
N PRO A 276 12.77 -8.08 15.81
CA PRO A 276 13.41 -9.24 16.43
C PRO A 276 12.85 -10.59 15.94
N PHE A 277 11.53 -10.69 15.78
CA PHE A 277 10.86 -11.92 15.30
C PHE A 277 11.19 -12.20 13.85
N LEU A 278 11.17 -11.14 13.05
CA LEU A 278 11.65 -11.16 11.69
C LEU A 278 13.10 -11.65 11.71
N LEU A 279 14.07 -10.87 12.18
CA LEU A 279 15.50 -11.22 12.17
C LEU A 279 15.80 -12.66 12.62
N ARG A 280 15.15 -13.15 13.70
CA ARG A 280 15.27 -14.54 14.14
C ARG A 280 14.88 -15.55 13.06
N GLY A 281 13.81 -15.30 12.31
CA GLY A 281 13.40 -16.10 11.16
C GLY A 281 14.42 -16.07 10.00
N VAL A 282 15.04 -14.93 9.72
CA VAL A 282 16.12 -14.83 8.70
C VAL A 282 17.35 -15.62 9.13
N CYS A 283 17.77 -15.49 10.39
CA CYS A 283 18.89 -16.24 10.93
C CYS A 283 18.66 -17.76 10.89
N ARG A 284 17.39 -18.21 10.95
CA ARG A 284 17.03 -19.61 10.76
C ARG A 284 17.04 -20.02 9.28
N ALA A 285 16.54 -19.18 8.38
CA ALA A 285 16.51 -19.46 6.94
C ALA A 285 17.89 -19.37 6.25
N ALA A 286 18.85 -18.71 6.89
CA ALA A 286 20.24 -18.60 6.42
C ALA A 286 21.11 -19.82 6.77
N ARG A 287 20.63 -20.70 7.66
CA ARG A 287 21.26 -21.99 7.98
C ARG A 287 20.82 -23.04 6.96
#